data_AF-K6DUV5-F1
#
_entry.id   AF-K6DUV5-F1
#
_cell.length_a   1.000
_cell.length_b   1.000
_cell.length_c   1.000
_cell.angle_alpha   90.00
_cell.angle_beta   90.00
_cell.angle_gamma   90.00
#
_symmetry.space_group_name_H-M   'P 1'
#
loop_
_entity.id
_entity.type
_entity.pdbx_description
1 polymer ?
#
loop_
_entity_poly.entity_id
_entity_poly.type
_entity_poly.pdbx_seq_one_letter_code
_entity_poly.pdbx_strand_id
1 'polypeptide(L)'
;MAAVAAIYDQLKVLNTEVLAISTDSVFSHKIFTEVSPTVSKIKFPLLSDRTQEISRAYRVLDEKTGAAFRATIIIDPEGMMIAEFVNPPDVGRNIFEIVRIIQGLQYNRKTGEVVPANWVPGQSGITRDTKYIGRI
;
A
#
# COMPACT_ATOMS: atom_id res chain seq x y z
N MET A 1 1.11 -9.16 6.01
CA MET A 1 -0.30 -9.54 5.82
C MET A 1 -1.09 -9.35 7.09
N ALA A 2 -0.73 -10.00 8.20
CA ALA A 2 -1.41 -9.83 9.51
C ALA A 2 -1.65 -8.36 9.92
N ALA A 3 -0.61 -7.53 9.86
CA ALA A 3 -0.71 -6.12 10.25
C ALA A 3 -1.64 -5.30 9.34
N VAL A 4 -1.71 -5.63 8.04
CA VAL A 4 -2.66 -5.00 7.09
C VAL A 4 -4.08 -5.49 7.37
N ALA A 5 -4.25 -6.78 7.69
CA ALA A 5 -5.54 -7.35 8.06
C ALA A 5 -6.13 -6.70 9.31
N ALA A 6 -5.29 -6.38 10.30
CA ALA A 6 -5.71 -5.69 11.53
C ALA A 6 -6.28 -4.28 11.27
N ILE A 7 -5.85 -3.61 10.20
CA ILE A 7 -6.33 -2.27 9.84
C ILE A 7 -7.27 -2.27 8.64
N TYR A 8 -7.68 -3.45 8.14
CA TYR A 8 -8.44 -3.53 6.90
C TYR A 8 -9.78 -2.79 6.99
N ASP A 9 -10.50 -2.92 8.11
CA ASP A 9 -11.76 -2.21 8.31
C ASP A 9 -11.55 -0.68 8.33
N GLN A 10 -10.40 -0.19 8.81
CA GLN A 10 -10.02 1.23 8.73
C GLN A 10 -9.76 1.66 7.27
N LEU A 11 -9.07 0.84 6.48
CA LEU A 11 -8.84 1.12 5.05
C LEU A 11 -10.16 1.17 4.27
N LYS A 12 -11.10 0.30 4.61
CA LYS A 12 -12.46 0.31 4.03
C LYS A 12 -13.22 1.59 4.35
N VAL A 13 -13.12 2.11 5.58
CA VAL A 13 -13.68 3.43 5.95
C VAL A 13 -13.04 4.55 5.14
N LEU A 14 -11.75 4.43 4.82
CA LEU A 14 -11.03 5.33 3.92
C LEU A 14 -11.28 5.04 2.43
N ASN A 15 -12.33 4.30 2.07
CA ASN A 15 -12.64 3.95 0.68
C ASN A 15 -11.44 3.36 -0.09
N THR A 16 -10.67 2.49 0.58
CA THR A 16 -9.45 1.87 0.03
C THR A 16 -9.57 0.35 0.12
N GLU A 17 -9.37 -0.32 -1.01
CA GLU A 17 -9.27 -1.78 -1.08
C GLU A 17 -7.81 -2.24 -0.96
N VAL A 18 -7.64 -3.50 -0.56
CA VAL A 18 -6.32 -4.14 -0.45
C VAL A 18 -6.29 -5.36 -1.34
N LEU A 19 -5.18 -5.54 -2.07
CA LEU A 19 -4.85 -6.77 -2.78
C LEU A 19 -3.50 -7.25 -2.26
N ALA A 20 -3.44 -8.50 -1.78
CA ALA A 20 -2.17 -9.14 -1.48
C ALA A 20 -1.78 -10.02 -2.66
N ILE A 21 -0.57 -9.83 -3.20
CA ILE A 21 -0.11 -10.47 -4.43
C ILE A 21 1.17 -11.23 -4.10
N SER A 22 1.31 -12.46 -4.60
CA SER A 22 2.59 -13.18 -4.63
C SER A 22 2.65 -14.07 -5.88
N THR A 23 3.82 -14.64 -6.15
CA THR A 23 4.04 -15.54 -7.29
C THR A 23 3.58 -16.98 -7.02
N ASP A 24 3.00 -17.23 -5.84
CA ASP A 24 2.38 -18.50 -5.47
C ASP A 24 1.09 -18.77 -6.24
N SER A 25 0.67 -20.04 -6.29
CA SER A 25 -0.61 -20.42 -6.92
C SER A 25 -1.81 -20.12 -6.02
N VAL A 26 -3.00 -19.98 -6.63
CA VAL A 26 -4.28 -19.90 -5.90
C VAL A 26 -4.52 -21.09 -4.98
N PHE A 27 -3.99 -22.27 -5.32
CA PHE A 27 -4.07 -23.46 -4.48
C PHE A 27 -3.21 -23.30 -3.21
N SER A 28 -2.01 -22.73 -3.36
CA SER A 28 -1.13 -22.43 -2.23
C SER A 28 -1.78 -21.42 -1.31
N HIS A 29 -2.41 -20.38 -1.86
CA HIS A 29 -3.18 -19.39 -1.10
C HIS A 29 -4.34 -20.02 -0.33
N LYS A 30 -5.12 -20.89 -0.97
CA LYS A 30 -6.22 -21.61 -0.32
C LYS A 30 -5.72 -22.42 0.88
N ILE A 31 -4.72 -23.28 0.68
CA ILE A 31 -4.17 -24.09 1.78
C ILE A 31 -3.60 -23.17 2.86
N PHE A 32 -2.93 -22.08 2.49
CA PHE A 32 -2.38 -21.14 3.46
C PHE A 32 -3.47 -20.48 4.33
N THR A 33 -4.62 -20.13 3.74
CA THR A 33 -5.77 -19.62 4.49
C THR A 33 -6.41 -20.67 5.41
N GLU A 34 -6.30 -21.95 5.09
CA GLU A 34 -6.85 -23.04 5.92
C GLU A 34 -5.92 -23.38 7.10
N VAL A 35 -4.60 -23.36 6.89
CA VAL A 35 -3.63 -23.84 7.89
C VAL A 35 -3.06 -22.73 8.79
N SER A 36 -3.04 -21.47 8.34
CA SER A 36 -2.45 -20.37 9.10
C SER A 36 -3.51 -19.59 9.89
N PRO A 37 -3.48 -19.60 11.24
CA PRO A 37 -4.45 -18.88 12.08
C PRO A 37 -4.48 -17.38 11.84
N THR A 38 -3.37 -16.82 11.32
CA THR A 38 -3.23 -15.40 11.03
C THR A 38 -3.81 -15.04 9.67
N VAL A 39 -3.67 -15.93 8.68
CA VAL A 39 -4.11 -15.69 7.31
C VAL A 39 -5.58 -16.08 7.13
N SER A 40 -6.09 -17.03 7.91
CA SER A 40 -7.51 -17.44 7.89
C SER A 40 -8.49 -16.31 8.21
N LYS A 41 -8.02 -15.25 8.86
CA LYS A 41 -8.82 -14.06 9.22
C LYS A 41 -8.74 -12.93 8.19
N ILE A 42 -7.95 -13.09 7.13
CA ILE A 42 -7.80 -12.08 6.10
C ILE A 42 -9.09 -11.99 5.28
N LYS A 43 -9.62 -10.77 5.14
CA LYS A 43 -10.86 -10.48 4.41
C LYS A 43 -10.63 -9.92 2.99
N PHE A 44 -9.38 -9.67 2.61
CA PHE A 44 -9.02 -9.14 1.29
C PHE A 44 -8.47 -10.23 0.36
N PRO A 45 -8.58 -10.06 -0.98
CA PRO A 45 -8.12 -11.05 -1.94
C PRO A 45 -6.61 -11.36 -1.85
N LEU A 46 -6.28 -12.65 -1.99
CA LEU A 46 -4.93 -13.14 -2.23
C LEU A 46 -4.79 -13.50 -3.72
N LEU A 47 -4.10 -12.65 -4.48
CA LEU A 47 -3.88 -12.79 -5.91
C LEU A 47 -2.64 -13.65 -6.18
N SER A 48 -2.74 -14.47 -7.22
CA SER A 48 -1.67 -15.31 -7.73
C SER A 48 -1.08 -14.68 -8.99
N ASP A 49 0.18 -14.28 -8.92
CA ASP A 49 1.00 -13.77 -10.02
C ASP A 49 1.96 -14.87 -10.53
N ARG A 50 1.40 -16.04 -10.86
CA ARG A 50 2.18 -17.22 -11.29
C ARG A 50 2.98 -16.99 -12.57
N THR A 51 2.53 -16.08 -13.42
CA THR A 51 3.21 -15.65 -14.65
C THR A 51 4.31 -14.61 -14.38
N GLN A 52 4.36 -14.07 -13.16
CA GLN A 52 5.28 -13.01 -12.72
C GLN A 52 5.10 -11.69 -13.49
N GLU A 53 4.02 -11.55 -14.25
CA GLU A 53 3.76 -10.37 -15.08
C GLU A 53 3.47 -9.15 -14.23
N ILE A 54 2.73 -9.30 -13.13
CA ILE A 54 2.41 -8.19 -12.24
C ILE A 54 3.68 -7.75 -11.53
N SER A 55 4.40 -8.68 -10.90
CA SER A 55 5.62 -8.37 -10.15
C SER A 55 6.68 -7.73 -11.03
N ARG A 56 6.79 -8.16 -12.30
CA ARG A 56 7.71 -7.56 -13.28
C ARG A 56 7.24 -6.18 -13.75
N ALA A 57 5.94 -6.00 -14.02
CA ALA A 57 5.37 -4.71 -14.42
C ALA A 57 5.60 -3.64 -13.35
N TYR A 58 5.48 -4.01 -12.08
CA TYR A 58 5.76 -3.14 -10.95
C TYR A 58 7.24 -3.11 -10.54
N ARG A 59 8.13 -3.81 -11.24
CA ARG A 59 9.59 -3.86 -10.97
C ARG A 59 9.95 -4.34 -9.56
N VAL A 60 9.12 -5.21 -9.00
CA VAL A 60 9.27 -5.78 -7.66
C VAL A 60 9.55 -7.28 -7.69
N LEU A 61 9.78 -7.87 -8.87
CA LEU A 61 10.20 -9.26 -9.01
C LEU A 61 11.70 -9.40 -8.72
N ASP A 62 12.06 -10.33 -7.86
CA ASP A 62 13.42 -10.85 -7.78
C ASP A 62 13.60 -11.94 -8.85
N GLU A 63 14.22 -11.58 -9.97
CA GLU A 63 14.46 -12.48 -11.10
C GLU A 63 15.34 -13.69 -10.74
N LYS A 64 16.09 -13.64 -9.63
CA LYS A 64 16.91 -14.79 -9.19
C LYS A 64 16.08 -15.86 -8.49
N THR A 65 15.12 -15.44 -7.66
CA THR A 65 14.32 -16.35 -6.82
C THR A 65 12.94 -16.62 -7.41
N GLY A 66 12.47 -15.77 -8.32
CA GLY A 66 11.10 -15.81 -8.85
C GLY A 66 10.04 -15.37 -7.83
N ALA A 67 10.47 -14.77 -6.71
CA ALA A 67 9.60 -14.21 -5.68
C ALA A 67 9.52 -12.68 -5.82
N ALA A 68 8.44 -12.07 -5.33
CA ALA A 68 8.37 -10.63 -5.24
C ALA A 68 9.11 -10.11 -3.99
N PHE A 69 9.82 -8.98 -4.13
CA PHE A 69 10.27 -8.18 -2.99
C PHE A 69 9.08 -7.72 -2.14
N ARG A 70 9.34 -7.31 -0.90
CA ARG A 70 8.29 -6.79 -0.01
C ARG A 70 7.88 -5.38 -0.42
N ALA A 71 7.05 -5.31 -1.46
CA ALA A 71 6.53 -4.07 -1.99
C ALA A 71 5.17 -3.68 -1.39
N THR A 72 4.88 -2.39 -1.38
CA THR A 72 3.54 -1.84 -1.20
C THR A 72 3.36 -0.71 -2.18
N ILE A 73 2.32 -0.80 -3.00
CA ILE A 73 2.02 0.14 -4.06
C ILE A 73 0.66 0.74 -3.74
N ILE A 74 0.58 2.07 -3.77
CA ILE A 74 -0.67 2.82 -3.58
C ILE A 74 -1.08 3.33 -4.96
N ILE A 75 -2.26 2.88 -5.39
CA ILE A 75 -2.87 3.26 -6.66
C ILE A 75 -4.10 4.10 -6.35
N ASP A 76 -4.27 5.20 -7.07
CA ASP A 76 -5.41 6.08 -6.90
C ASP A 76 -6.64 5.65 -7.74
N PRO A 77 -7.82 6.26 -7.53
CA PRO A 77 -9.02 5.95 -8.29
C PRO A 77 -8.90 6.14 -9.81
N GLU A 78 -7.95 6.96 -10.26
CA GLU A 78 -7.64 7.20 -11.66
C GLU A 78 -6.72 6.11 -12.25
N GLY A 79 -6.31 5.14 -11.44
CA GLY A 79 -5.47 4.01 -11.83
C GLY A 79 -3.97 4.34 -11.85
N MET A 80 -3.58 5.49 -11.29
CA MET A 80 -2.19 5.94 -11.27
C MET A 80 -1.49 5.49 -10.00
N MET A 81 -0.24 5.02 -10.14
CA MET A 81 0.63 4.76 -9.00
C MET A 81 1.05 6.08 -8.36
N ILE A 82 0.77 6.24 -7.07
CA ILE A 82 1.09 7.46 -6.31
C ILE A 82 2.26 7.25 -5.35
N ALA A 83 2.41 6.05 -4.81
CA ALA A 83 3.52 5.72 -3.93
C ALA A 83 3.93 4.25 -4.07
N GLU A 84 5.22 4.02 -3.88
CA GLU A 84 5.83 2.68 -3.88
C GLU A 84 6.82 2.57 -2.71
N PHE A 85 6.70 1.50 -1.95
CA PHE A 85 7.61 1.16 -0.85
C PHE A 85 8.17 -0.23 -1.08
N VAL A 86 9.46 -0.33 -1.40
CA VAL A 86 10.17 -1.62 -1.50
C VAL A 86 11.03 -1.81 -0.26
N ASN A 87 10.69 -2.82 0.54
CA ASN A 87 11.40 -3.15 1.76
C ASN A 87 12.30 -4.38 1.54
N PRO A 88 13.49 -4.43 2.15
CA PRO A 88 14.29 -5.65 2.17
C PRO A 88 13.57 -6.77 2.93
N PRO A 89 13.94 -8.04 2.73
CA PRO A 89 13.29 -9.19 3.37
C PRO A 89 13.23 -9.11 4.90
N ASP A 90 14.24 -8.49 5.52
CA ASP A 90 14.43 -8.41 6.97
C ASP A 90 13.72 -7.21 7.62
N VAL A 91 13.17 -6.28 6.83
CA VAL A 91 12.47 -5.10 7.34
C VAL A 91 10.99 -5.17 7.02
N GLY A 92 10.17 -5.11 8.07
CA GLY A 92 8.72 -5.06 7.97
C GLY A 92 8.21 -3.72 7.43
N ARG A 93 7.02 -3.72 6.83
CA ARG A 93 6.33 -2.50 6.38
C ARG A 93 5.84 -1.68 7.56
N ASN A 94 5.85 -0.36 7.41
CA ASN A 94 5.17 0.55 8.33
C ASN A 94 3.72 0.80 7.88
N ILE A 95 2.77 0.21 8.60
CA ILE A 95 1.35 0.32 8.27
C ILE A 95 0.79 1.72 8.53
N PHE A 96 1.30 2.41 9.55
CA PHE A 96 0.87 3.77 9.86
C PHE A 96 1.22 4.73 8.73
N GLU A 97 2.36 4.52 8.06
CA GLU A 97 2.75 5.34 6.92
C GLU A 97 1.82 5.13 5.71
N ILE A 98 1.41 3.89 5.44
CA ILE A 98 0.44 3.59 4.37
C ILE A 98 -0.87 4.35 4.62
N VAL A 99 -1.40 4.27 5.85
CA VAL A 99 -2.63 4.97 6.24
C VAL A 99 -2.45 6.49 6.15
N ARG A 100 -1.32 7.03 6.64
CA ARG A 100 -1.01 8.46 6.62
C ARG A 100 -0.99 9.00 5.18
N ILE A 101 -0.42 8.27 4.24
CA ILE A 101 -0.39 8.66 2.82
C ILE A 101 -1.79 8.68 2.24
N ILE A 102 -2.60 7.64 2.46
CA ILE A 102 -3.99 7.60 1.98
C ILE A 102 -4.78 8.80 2.52
N GLN A 103 -4.68 9.07 3.82
CA GLN A 103 -5.35 10.21 4.44
C GLN A 103 -4.83 11.55 3.92
N GLY A 104 -3.52 11.67 3.68
CA GLY A 104 -2.92 12.86 3.08
C GLY A 104 -3.40 13.12 1.66
N LEU A 105 -3.52 12.07 0.83
CA LEU A 105 -4.06 12.19 -0.51
C LEU A 105 -5.52 12.64 -0.50
N GLN A 106 -6.34 12.08 0.39
CA GLN A 106 -7.73 12.48 0.55
C GLN A 106 -7.85 13.91 1.07
N TYR A 107 -6.98 14.31 2.01
CA TYR A 107 -6.90 15.68 2.49
C TYR A 107 -6.56 16.65 1.35
N ASN A 108 -5.50 16.38 0.59
CA ASN A 108 -5.09 17.19 -0.54
C ASN A 108 -6.22 17.32 -1.59
N ARG A 109 -6.90 16.22 -1.93
CA ARG A 109 -8.04 16.24 -2.86
C ARG A 109 -9.22 17.08 -2.34
N LYS A 110 -9.46 17.07 -1.03
CA LYS A 110 -10.56 17.80 -0.39
C LYS A 110 -10.27 19.30 -0.26
N THR A 111 -9.05 19.68 0.09
CA THR A 111 -8.70 21.07 0.44
C THR A 111 -7.93 21.81 -0.66
N GLY A 112 -7.28 21.09 -1.56
CA GLY A 112 -6.31 21.65 -2.51
C GLY A 112 -4.95 22.02 -1.87
N GLU A 113 -4.79 21.82 -0.57
CA GLU A 113 -3.56 22.12 0.16
C GLU A 113 -2.54 20.99 0.04
N VAL A 114 -1.27 21.35 -0.03
CA VAL A 114 -0.15 20.39 -0.05
C VAL A 114 0.05 19.80 1.34
N VAL A 115 0.38 18.52 1.39
CA VAL A 115 0.68 17.77 2.61
C VAL A 115 2.19 17.88 2.91
N PRO A 116 2.61 18.62 3.94
CA PRO A 116 4.03 18.79 4.25
C PRO A 116 4.69 17.52 4.81
N ALA A 117 6.02 17.55 4.93
CA ALA A 117 6.77 16.49 5.60
C ALA A 117 6.26 16.28 7.03
N ASN A 118 6.20 15.01 7.46
CA ASN A 118 5.69 14.60 8.77
C ASN A 118 4.21 14.96 9.05
N TRP A 119 3.46 15.38 8.03
CA TRP A 119 2.03 15.68 8.20
C TRP A 119 1.26 14.46 8.71
N VAL A 120 0.39 14.67 9.70
CA VAL A 120 -0.57 13.69 10.22
C VAL A 120 -1.98 14.28 10.26
N PRO A 121 -3.04 13.44 10.24
CA PRO A 121 -4.41 13.92 10.31
C PRO A 121 -4.66 14.90 11.47
N GLY A 122 -5.34 16.00 11.18
CA GLY A 122 -5.60 17.09 12.13
C GLY A 122 -4.63 18.28 12.00
N GLN A 123 -3.52 18.13 11.27
CA GLN A 123 -2.62 19.24 10.95
C GLN A 123 -3.07 19.99 9.69
N SER A 124 -2.76 21.28 9.63
CA SER A 124 -2.96 22.11 8.43
C SER A 124 -1.99 21.73 7.31
N GLY A 125 -2.43 21.85 6.07
CA GLY A 125 -1.58 21.76 4.90
C GLY A 125 -0.95 23.11 4.56
N ILE A 126 -0.33 23.16 3.38
CA ILE A 126 0.27 24.35 2.81
C ILE A 126 -0.52 24.76 1.57
N THR A 127 -1.07 25.97 1.56
CA THR A 127 -1.71 26.53 0.37
C THR A 127 -0.69 26.75 -0.74
N ARG A 128 -1.02 26.33 -1.98
CA ARG A 128 -0.20 26.61 -3.16
C ARG A 128 -0.31 28.09 -3.53
N ASP A 129 0.68 28.88 -3.14
CA ASP A 129 0.75 30.31 -3.45
C ASP A 129 2.20 30.69 -3.82
N THR A 130 2.37 31.41 -4.92
CA THR A 130 3.67 31.84 -5.43
C THR A 130 4.43 32.72 -4.44
N LYS A 131 3.72 33.40 -3.52
CA LYS A 131 4.33 34.22 -2.47
C LYS A 131 5.19 33.42 -1.49
N TYR A 132 4.99 32.11 -1.40
CA TYR A 132 5.71 31.23 -0.48
C TYR A 132 6.95 30.57 -1.09
N ILE A 133 7.19 30.75 -2.39
CA ILE A 133 8.35 30.16 -3.08
C ILE A 133 9.65 30.68 -2.43
N GLY A 134 10.47 29.77 -1.90
CA GLY A 134 11.77 30.08 -1.27
C GLY A 134 11.70 30.71 0.12
N ARG A 135 10.53 30.70 0.78
CA ARG A 135 10.31 31.34 2.10
C ARG A 135 9.85 30.40 3.21
N ILE A 136 9.63 29.13 2.88
CA ILE A 136 9.22 28.01 3.75
C ILE A 136 10.15 26.83 3.52
#